data_AF-A0A517NPI5-F1
#
_entry.id   AF-A0A517NPI5-F1
#
_cell.length_a   1.000
_cell.length_b   1.000
_cell.length_c   1.000
_cell.angle_alpha   90.00
_cell.angle_beta   90.00
_cell.angle_gamma   90.00
#
_symmetry.space_group_name_H-M   'P 1'
#
loop_
_entity.id
_entity.type
_entity.pdbx_description
1 polymer ?
#
loop_
_entity_poly.entity_id
_entity_poly.type
_entity_poly.pdbx_seq_one_letter_code
_entity_poly.pdbx_strand_id
1 'polypeptide(L)'
;MNAKSVEVPNYVLLDRAERIAPELLPSESGQNCVAIYGFSDKQPYDAFCENSELALTPYPLVKGYLQNRLEAAGDTILIVAIDAASPDQTTLDAATMQSVLVAMSQQSPLVEVTHRLTRDDPSNAYRVEECGSVVPLRLFK
;
A
#
# COMPACT_ATOMS: atom_id res chain seq x y z
N MET A 1 -2.45 10.72 19.24
CA MET A 1 -1.30 10.22 18.46
C MET A 1 -1.41 10.85 17.08
N ASN A 2 -0.35 11.48 16.57
CA ASN A 2 -0.40 12.17 15.28
C ASN A 2 -0.48 11.13 14.16
N ALA A 3 -1.46 11.30 13.27
CA ALA A 3 -1.55 10.51 12.05
C ALA A 3 -0.29 10.73 11.22
N LYS A 4 0.42 9.64 10.89
CA LYS A 4 1.61 9.70 10.03
C LYS A 4 1.14 9.95 8.61
N SER A 5 1.79 10.87 7.90
CA SER A 5 1.54 11.12 6.48
C SER A 5 2.79 10.83 5.67
N VAL A 6 2.60 10.34 4.45
CA VAL A 6 3.65 10.04 3.47
C VAL A 6 3.30 10.66 2.13
N GLU A 7 4.28 10.79 1.23
CA GLU A 7 4.04 11.35 -0.10
C GLU A 7 3.10 10.45 -0.92
N VAL A 8 2.27 11.08 -1.75
CA VAL A 8 1.33 10.33 -2.61
C VAL A 8 2.13 9.57 -3.66
N PRO A 9 1.92 8.24 -3.81
CA PRO A 9 2.61 7.46 -4.84
C PRO A 9 2.18 7.90 -6.25
N ASN A 10 3.16 8.10 -7.12
CA ASN A 10 2.99 8.44 -8.53
C ASN A 10 3.17 7.23 -9.45
N TYR A 11 3.85 6.19 -8.99
CA TYR A 11 4.19 5.02 -9.80
C TYR A 11 3.88 3.73 -9.03
N VAL A 12 3.63 2.65 -9.77
CA VAL A 12 3.56 1.28 -9.27
C VAL A 12 4.53 0.40 -10.05
N LEU A 13 4.93 -0.73 -9.48
CA LEU A 13 5.87 -1.65 -10.14
C LEU A 13 5.15 -2.69 -10.99
N LEU A 14 5.72 -2.94 -12.16
CA LEU A 14 5.39 -4.10 -12.99
C LEU A 14 6.63 -4.99 -13.17
N ASP A 15 6.45 -6.30 -13.00
CA ASP A 15 7.34 -7.34 -13.54
C ASP A 15 6.60 -8.03 -14.68
N ARG A 16 7.18 -8.04 -15.89
CA ARG A 16 6.62 -8.74 -17.07
C ARG A 16 5.12 -8.48 -17.34
N ALA A 17 4.67 -7.25 -17.10
CA ALA A 17 3.29 -6.76 -17.22
C ALA A 17 2.33 -7.13 -16.06
N GLU A 18 2.79 -7.85 -15.05
CA GLU A 18 2.05 -8.09 -13.81
C GLU A 18 2.50 -7.13 -12.70
N ARG A 19 1.54 -6.67 -11.89
CA ARG A 19 1.84 -5.79 -10.76
C ARG A 19 2.46 -6.59 -9.63
N ILE A 20 3.53 -6.04 -9.08
CA ILE A 20 4.18 -6.66 -7.92
C ILE A 20 3.48 -6.20 -6.66
N ALA A 21 3.25 -7.17 -5.78
CA ALA A 21 2.66 -7.00 -4.48
C ALA A 21 3.55 -7.65 -3.42
N PRO A 22 3.64 -7.09 -2.20
CA PRO A 22 4.14 -7.85 -1.07
C PRO A 22 3.19 -9.03 -0.81
N GLU A 23 3.75 -10.18 -0.49
CA GLU A 23 2.96 -11.32 -0.04
C GLU A 23 2.37 -11.00 1.34
N LEU A 24 1.06 -11.17 1.50
CA LEU A 24 0.35 -10.83 2.73
C LEU A 24 -0.12 -12.10 3.43
N LEU A 25 0.02 -12.12 4.75
CA LEU A 25 -0.61 -13.14 5.57
C LEU A 25 -2.13 -12.89 5.64
N PRO A 26 -2.93 -13.97 5.69
CA PRO A 26 -4.36 -13.85 5.94
C PRO A 26 -4.60 -13.07 7.23
N SER A 27 -5.52 -12.11 7.19
CA SER A 27 -5.92 -11.38 8.40
C SER A 27 -6.65 -12.35 9.35
N GLU A 28 -6.34 -12.27 10.65
CA GLU A 28 -7.02 -13.05 11.68
C GLU A 28 -8.53 -12.78 11.75
N SER A 29 -8.96 -11.62 11.25
CA SER A 29 -10.36 -11.22 11.16
C SER A 29 -11.09 -11.80 9.93
N GLY A 30 -10.41 -12.60 9.10
CA GLY A 30 -10.96 -13.20 7.89
C GLY A 30 -11.20 -12.21 6.73
N GLN A 31 -10.74 -10.97 6.88
CA GLN A 31 -10.81 -9.96 5.83
C GLN A 31 -9.72 -10.23 4.79
N ASN A 32 -10.12 -10.25 3.52
CA ASN A 32 -9.18 -10.33 2.41
C ASN A 32 -8.50 -8.96 2.25
N CYS A 33 -7.17 -8.96 2.23
CA CYS A 33 -6.38 -7.76 1.99
C CYS A 33 -5.47 -7.99 0.79
N VAL A 34 -5.33 -6.99 -0.07
CA VAL A 34 -4.44 -7.00 -1.22
C VAL A 34 -3.63 -5.72 -1.21
N ALA A 35 -2.31 -5.86 -1.30
CA ALA A 35 -1.37 -4.76 -1.42
C ALA A 35 -0.79 -4.65 -2.83
N ILE A 36 -0.30 -3.48 -3.18
CA ILE A 36 0.65 -3.27 -4.28
C ILE A 36 1.75 -2.33 -3.79
N TYR A 37 2.93 -2.39 -4.41
CA TYR A 37 3.94 -1.36 -4.18
C TYR A 37 3.63 -0.08 -4.94
N GLY A 38 3.76 1.06 -4.27
CA GLY A 38 3.64 2.40 -4.83
C GLY A 38 4.82 3.27 -4.45
N PHE A 39 5.26 4.12 -5.37
CA PHE A 39 6.45 4.96 -5.22
C PHE A 39 6.10 6.41 -5.50
N SER A 40 6.48 7.31 -4.60
CA SER A 40 6.28 8.75 -4.72
C SER A 40 7.25 9.37 -5.73
N ASP A 41 8.51 8.95 -5.71
CA ASP A 41 9.56 9.50 -6.57
C ASP A 41 10.56 8.43 -7.05
N LYS A 42 11.52 8.84 -7.88
CA LYS A 42 12.57 8.02 -8.45
C LYS A 42 13.52 7.45 -7.39
N GLN A 43 13.85 8.21 -6.34
CA GLN A 43 14.81 7.78 -5.33
C GLN A 43 14.39 6.49 -4.59
N PRO A 44 13.18 6.38 -4.01
CA PRO A 44 12.75 5.13 -3.39
C PRO A 44 12.58 4.00 -4.41
N TYR A 45 12.17 4.31 -5.65
CA TYR A 45 12.09 3.33 -6.74
C TYR A 45 13.48 2.74 -7.08
N ASP A 46 14.49 3.59 -7.27
CA ASP A 46 15.86 3.16 -7.57
C ASP A 46 16.40 2.27 -6.45
N ALA A 47 16.19 2.66 -5.19
CA ALA A 47 16.59 1.87 -4.03
C ALA A 47 15.95 0.48 -4.04
N PHE A 48 14.65 0.39 -4.34
CA PHE A 48 13.96 -0.90 -4.46
C PHE A 48 14.53 -1.75 -5.59
N CYS A 49 14.83 -1.15 -6.75
CA CYS A 49 15.43 -1.85 -7.88
C CYS A 49 16.85 -2.36 -7.59
N GLU A 50 17.68 -1.59 -6.88
CA GLU A 50 19.02 -2.03 -6.47
C GLU A 50 18.98 -3.23 -5.52
N ASN A 51 17.90 -3.37 -4.75
CA ASN A 51 17.68 -4.45 -3.80
C ASN A 51 16.75 -5.56 -4.34
N SER A 52 16.50 -5.60 -5.65
CA SER A 52 15.66 -6.61 -6.29
C SER A 52 16.36 -7.23 -7.50
N GLU A 53 16.23 -8.55 -7.65
CA GLU A 53 16.73 -9.26 -8.83
C GLU A 53 15.76 -9.20 -10.03
N LEU A 54 14.60 -8.55 -9.85
CA LEU A 54 13.53 -8.50 -10.84
C LEU A 54 13.77 -7.39 -11.88
N ALA A 55 13.26 -7.61 -13.09
CA ALA A 55 13.30 -6.62 -14.17
C ALA A 55 12.15 -5.61 -14.01
N LEU A 56 12.29 -4.74 -13.01
CA LEU A 56 11.25 -3.83 -12.56
C LEU A 56 11.07 -2.63 -13.48
N THR A 57 9.82 -2.38 -13.90
CA THR A 57 9.48 -1.19 -14.66
C THR A 57 8.50 -0.30 -13.88
N PRO A 58 8.75 1.02 -13.79
CA PRO A 58 7.83 1.94 -13.16
C PRO A 58 6.67 2.22 -14.11
N TYR A 59 5.46 2.12 -13.61
CA TYR A 59 4.25 2.41 -14.38
C TYR A 59 3.43 3.50 -13.70
N PRO A 60 2.95 4.53 -14.42
CA PRO A 60 2.19 5.61 -13.81
C PRO A 60 0.95 5.09 -13.06
N LEU A 61 0.82 5.50 -11.81
CA LEU A 61 -0.39 5.29 -11.03
C LEU A 61 -1.42 6.33 -11.46
N VAL A 62 -2.50 5.86 -12.10
CA VAL A 62 -3.55 6.73 -12.63
C VAL A 62 -4.84 6.57 -11.83
N LYS A 63 -5.60 7.66 -11.68
CA LYS A 63 -6.88 7.68 -10.94
C LYS A 63 -7.84 6.59 -11.43
N GLY A 64 -7.96 6.43 -12.75
CA GLY A 64 -8.85 5.42 -13.35
C GLY A 64 -8.47 3.99 -12.97
N TYR A 65 -7.19 3.68 -12.77
CA TYR A 65 -6.77 2.36 -12.29
C TYR A 65 -7.27 2.13 -10.85
N LEU A 66 -7.03 3.09 -9.96
CA LEU A 66 -7.47 2.99 -8.56
C LEU A 66 -9.00 2.86 -8.45
N GLN A 67 -9.74 3.67 -9.23
CA GLN A 67 -11.20 3.60 -9.29
C GLN A 67 -11.70 2.23 -9.73
N ASN A 68 -11.19 1.70 -10.85
CA ASN A 68 -11.60 0.38 -11.35
C ASN A 68 -11.32 -0.74 -10.35
N ARG A 69 -10.20 -0.64 -9.60
CA ARG A 69 -9.87 -1.62 -8.57
C ARG A 69 -10.81 -1.53 -7.37
N LEU A 70 -11.14 -0.32 -6.92
CA LEU A 70 -12.09 -0.10 -5.83
C LEU A 70 -13.50 -0.60 -6.18
N GLU A 71 -13.95 -0.38 -7.42
CA GLU A 71 -15.25 -0.88 -7.89
C GLU A 71 -15.30 -2.42 -7.96
N ALA A 72 -14.17 -3.05 -8.27
CA ALA A 72 -14.06 -4.52 -8.33
C ALA A 72 -13.72 -5.18 -6.98
N ALA A 73 -13.45 -4.41 -5.92
CA ALA A 73 -12.86 -4.92 -4.68
C ALA A 73 -13.80 -5.84 -3.87
N GLY A 74 -15.12 -5.66 -4.01
CA GLY A 74 -16.09 -6.30 -3.11
C GLY A 74 -15.77 -5.97 -1.65
N ASP A 75 -15.61 -7.00 -0.82
CA ASP A 75 -15.22 -6.87 0.59
C ASP A 75 -13.70 -6.87 0.82
N THR A 76 -12.89 -6.79 -0.24
CA THR A 76 -11.43 -6.83 -0.16
C THR A 76 -10.87 -5.45 0.20
N ILE A 77 -10.01 -5.41 1.21
CA ILE A 77 -9.26 -4.21 1.57
C ILE A 77 -8.10 -4.05 0.59
N LEU A 78 -8.08 -2.94 -0.16
CA LEU A 78 -7.03 -2.62 -1.11
C LEU A 78 -6.11 -1.54 -0.56
N ILE A 79 -4.83 -1.88 -0.39
CA ILE A 79 -3.80 -0.98 0.14
C ILE A 79 -2.64 -0.81 -0.84
N VAL A 80 -1.89 0.28 -0.65
CA VAL A 80 -0.66 0.59 -1.37
C VAL A 80 0.44 0.71 -0.33
N ALA A 81 1.46 -0.15 -0.42
CA ALA A 81 2.70 -0.03 0.36
C ALA A 81 3.57 1.05 -0.29
N ILE A 82 3.90 2.10 0.47
CA ILE A 82 4.48 3.34 -0.06
C ILE A 82 5.97 3.35 0.23
N ASP A 83 6.76 3.62 -0.82
CA ASP A 83 8.20 3.89 -0.76
C ASP A 83 9.00 2.81 -0.03
N ALA A 84 8.68 1.54 -0.32
CA ALA A 84 9.51 0.42 0.09
C ALA A 84 10.92 0.56 -0.53
N ALA A 85 11.98 0.48 0.27
CA ALA A 85 13.36 0.51 -0.20
C ALA A 85 13.88 -0.87 -0.65
N SER A 86 13.19 -1.95 -0.28
CA SER A 86 13.47 -3.30 -0.75
C SER A 86 12.21 -4.18 -0.60
N PRO A 87 12.09 -5.29 -1.35
CA PRO A 87 11.00 -6.26 -1.16
C PRO A 87 11.04 -6.91 0.24
N ASP A 88 12.21 -6.84 0.88
CA ASP A 88 12.57 -7.51 2.11
C ASP A 88 12.51 -6.60 3.35
N GLN A 89 12.14 -5.33 3.17
CA GLN A 89 12.12 -4.34 4.23
C GLN A 89 11.18 -4.75 5.36
N THR A 90 11.68 -4.82 6.59
CA THR A 90 10.94 -5.35 7.74
C THR A 90 9.63 -4.63 8.04
N THR A 91 9.53 -3.34 7.71
CA THR A 91 8.33 -2.54 7.98
C THR A 91 8.04 -1.59 6.83
N LEU A 92 6.80 -1.60 6.33
CA LEU A 92 6.33 -0.73 5.27
C LEU A 92 5.13 0.10 5.77
N ASP A 93 5.11 1.38 5.44
CA ASP A 93 3.91 2.20 5.59
C ASP A 93 2.98 1.93 4.42
N ALA A 94 1.67 1.91 4.69
CA ALA A 94 0.67 1.73 3.67
C ALA A 94 -0.54 2.64 3.87
N ALA A 95 -1.17 3.00 2.76
CA ALA A 95 -2.43 3.73 2.72
C ALA A 95 -3.47 2.93 1.93
N THR A 96 -4.76 3.16 2.19
CA THR A 96 -5.80 2.56 1.34
C THR A 96 -5.76 3.14 -0.07
N MET A 97 -6.10 2.34 -1.08
CA MET A 97 -6.25 2.85 -2.45
C MET A 97 -7.26 4.02 -2.53
N GLN A 98 -8.28 4.01 -1.67
CA GLN A 98 -9.25 5.09 -1.55
C GLN A 98 -8.59 6.38 -1.05
N SER A 99 -7.78 6.33 0.00
CA SER A 99 -7.05 7.50 0.53
C SER A 99 -6.09 8.09 -0.51
N VAL A 100 -5.37 7.23 -1.23
CA VAL A 100 -4.48 7.64 -2.33
C VAL A 100 -5.27 8.33 -3.45
N LEU A 101 -6.39 7.73 -3.88
CA LEU A 101 -7.26 8.30 -4.91
C LEU A 101 -7.81 9.68 -4.51
N VAL A 102 -8.21 9.84 -3.25
CA VAL A 102 -8.68 11.13 -2.71
C VAL A 102 -7.56 12.16 -2.74
N ALA A 103 -6.37 11.81 -2.24
CA ALA A 103 -5.22 12.71 -2.24
C ALA A 103 -4.84 13.15 -3.67
N MET A 104 -4.78 12.21 -4.62
CA MET A 104 -4.57 12.53 -6.05
C MET A 104 -5.68 13.42 -6.63
N SER A 105 -6.92 13.23 -6.20
CA SER A 105 -8.07 14.01 -6.67
C SER A 105 -8.05 15.44 -6.15
N GLN A 106 -7.59 15.63 -4.92
CA GLN A 106 -7.43 16.92 -4.27
C GLN A 106 -6.08 17.59 -4.59
N GLN A 107 -5.21 16.93 -5.36
CA GLN A 107 -3.83 17.37 -5.60
C GLN A 107 -3.05 17.58 -4.29
N SER A 108 -3.38 16.80 -3.26
CA SER A 108 -2.63 16.77 -2.01
C SER A 108 -1.28 16.09 -2.25
N PRO A 109 -0.16 16.66 -1.79
CA PRO A 109 1.14 16.01 -1.88
C PRO A 109 1.28 14.84 -0.91
N LEU A 110 0.44 14.79 0.13
CA LEU A 110 0.51 13.82 1.21
C LEU A 110 -0.77 12.98 1.33
N VAL A 111 -0.60 11.73 1.75
CA VAL A 111 -1.65 10.79 2.13
C VAL A 111 -1.37 10.24 3.53
N GLU A 112 -2.43 10.04 4.30
CA GLU A 112 -2.34 9.45 5.63
C GLU A 112 -2.00 7.95 5.55
N VAL A 113 -1.08 7.51 6.41
CA VAL A 113 -0.75 6.10 6.62
C VAL A 113 -1.86 5.47 7.44
N THR A 114 -2.60 4.56 6.81
CA THR A 114 -3.72 3.85 7.46
C THR A 114 -3.35 2.45 7.90
N HIS A 115 -2.29 1.87 7.34
CA HIS A 115 -1.84 0.52 7.65
C HIS A 115 -0.32 0.46 7.77
N ARG A 116 0.15 -0.53 8.50
CA ARG A 116 1.55 -0.92 8.56
C ARG A 116 1.67 -2.39 8.19
N LEU A 117 2.63 -2.69 7.31
CA LEU A 117 2.99 -4.05 6.99
C LEU A 117 4.26 -4.38 7.74
N THR A 118 4.23 -5.44 8.53
CA THR A 118 5.38 -5.94 9.29
C THR A 118 5.74 -7.31 8.76
N ARG A 119 6.97 -7.48 8.27
CA ARG A 119 7.43 -8.76 7.72
C ARG A 119 7.50 -9.81 8.83
N ASP A 120 6.99 -10.99 8.55
CA ASP A 120 7.12 -12.19 9.36
C ASP A 120 8.19 -13.07 8.74
N ASP A 121 9.39 -13.05 9.33
CA ASP A 121 10.55 -13.80 8.82
C ASP A 121 10.29 -15.31 8.62
N PRO A 122 9.52 -16.02 9.49
CA PRO A 122 9.21 -17.43 9.29
C PRO A 122 8.40 -17.73 8.02
N SER A 123 7.43 -16.87 7.67
CA SER A 123 6.55 -17.08 6.51
C SER A 123 7.01 -16.34 5.26
N ASN A 124 7.98 -15.44 5.36
CA ASN A 124 8.40 -14.56 4.29
C ASN A 124 7.25 -13.69 3.73
N ALA A 125 6.24 -13.41 4.56
CA ALA A 125 5.07 -12.62 4.20
C ALA A 125 4.85 -11.49 5.20
N TYR A 126 3.99 -10.54 4.88
CA TYR A 126 3.70 -9.39 5.73
C TYR A 126 2.40 -9.57 6.50
N ARG A 127 2.45 -9.30 7.81
CA ARG A 127 1.26 -9.05 8.62
C ARG A 127 0.80 -7.61 8.40
N VAL A 128 -0.49 -7.43 8.19
CA VAL A 128 -1.11 -6.11 8.01
C VAL A 128 -1.75 -5.67 9.33
N GLU A 129 -1.38 -4.49 9.79
CA GLU A 129 -1.91 -3.88 11.01
C GLU A 129 -2.55 -2.52 10.66
N GLU A 130 -3.77 -2.27 11.12
CA GLU A 130 -4.38 -0.96 10.99
C GLU A 130 -3.70 0.04 11.93
N CYS A 131 -3.22 1.15 11.36
CA CYS A 131 -2.72 2.29 12.12
C CYS A 131 -3.90 3.16 12.57
N GLY A 132 -4.78 2.58 13.39
CA GLY A 132 -5.88 3.22 14.13
C GLY A 132 -6.56 4.44 13.48
N SER A 133 -7.70 4.22 12.83
CA SER A 133 -8.84 5.11 13.04
C SER A 133 -9.66 4.53 14.18
N VAL A 134 -9.90 5.33 15.22
CA VAL A 134 -10.75 4.96 16.35
C VAL A 134 -12.09 4.42 15.82
N VAL A 135 -12.42 3.18 16.17
CA VAL A 135 -13.77 2.62 15.99
C VAL A 135 -14.76 3.62 16.59
N PRO A 136 -15.79 4.12 15.87
CA PRO A 136 -16.83 4.88 16.53
C PRO A 136 -17.50 3.92 17.53
N LEU A 137 -17.25 4.11 18.82
CA LEU A 137 -18.02 3.51 19.89
C LEU A 137 -19.49 3.89 19.65
N ARG A 138 -20.23 3.00 19.00
CA ARG A 138 -21.69 3.01 19.04
C ARG A 138 -22.08 2.65 20.47
N LEU A 139 -22.16 3.68 21.31
CA LEU A 139 -22.93 3.61 22.55
C LEU A 139 -24.38 3.39 22.14
N PHE A 140 -24.84 2.14 22.28
CA PHE A 140 -26.26 1.82 22.31
C PHE A 140 -26.88 2.58 23.49
N LYS A 141 -27.97 3.28 23.21
CA LYS A 141 -28.80 3.97 24.20
C LYS A 141 -29.97 3.08 24.57
#